data_AF-A0A1G9I6P7-F1
#
_entry.id   AF-A0A1G9I6P7-F1
#
_cell.length_a   1.000
_cell.length_b   1.000
_cell.length_c   1.000
_cell.angle_alpha   90.00
_cell.angle_beta   90.00
_cell.angle_gamma   90.00
#
_symmetry.space_group_name_H-M   'P 1'
#
loop_
_entity.id
_entity.type
_entity.pdbx_description
1 polymer ?
#
loop_
_entity_poly.entity_id
_entity_poly.type
_entity_poly.pdbx_seq_one_letter_code
_entity_poly.pdbx_strand_id
1 'polypeptide(L)'
;MPLTFPNPCRSFDEARKAVRFLGHDGMFEVPFYVEAAALSRGAPTRTTEAACLLAFDAARNAIHEAATAAYAKGRRTIYVLTADDFR
;
A
#
# COMPACT_ATOMS: atom_id res chain seq x y z
N MET A 1 -13.04 -7.90 11.60
CA MET A 1 -13.96 -7.11 10.75
C MET A 1 -13.27 -6.91 9.41
N PRO A 2 -14.00 -6.69 8.31
CA PRO A 2 -13.38 -6.45 7.02
C PRO A 2 -12.81 -5.03 6.97
N LEU A 3 -11.51 -4.92 6.65
CA LEU A 3 -10.90 -3.66 6.27
C LEU A 3 -11.60 -3.13 5.02
N THR A 4 -12.16 -1.94 5.12
CA THR A 4 -12.81 -1.25 4.02
C THR A 4 -11.89 -0.14 3.56
N PHE A 5 -11.82 0.10 2.25
CA PHE A 5 -11.00 1.16 1.66
C PHE A 5 -11.91 2.17 0.97
N PRO A 6 -12.76 2.91 1.72
CA PRO A 6 -13.73 3.85 1.13
C PRO A 6 -13.04 5.07 0.51
N ASN A 7 -11.87 5.45 1.03
CA ASN A 7 -11.06 6.53 0.49
C ASN A 7 -9.88 5.98 -0.30
N PRO A 8 -9.78 6.23 -1.63
CA PRO A 8 -8.57 5.96 -2.41
C PRO A 8 -7.51 7.06 -2.17
N CYS A 9 -7.45 7.62 -0.95
CA CYS A 9 -6.45 8.59 -0.54
C CYS A 9 -5.09 7.89 -0.53
N ARG A 10 -4.36 8.10 -1.63
CA ARG A 10 -3.01 7.61 -1.84
C ARG A 10 -2.12 8.82 -2.05
N SER A 11 -1.09 8.93 -1.22
CA SER A 11 -0.04 9.93 -1.37
C SER A 11 1.25 9.20 -1.64
N PHE A 12 1.97 9.60 -2.67
CA PHE A 12 3.32 9.12 -2.86
C PHE A 12 4.26 9.95 -1.99
N ASP A 13 5.15 9.27 -1.30
CA ASP A 13 6.21 9.86 -0.51
C ASP A 13 7.49 9.73 -1.34
N GLU A 14 7.88 10.83 -2.01
CA GLU A 14 9.05 10.83 -2.91
C GLU A 14 10.36 10.58 -2.14
N ALA A 15 10.42 11.05 -0.89
CA ALA A 15 11.58 10.88 -0.02
C ALA A 15 11.82 9.40 0.36
N ARG A 16 10.73 8.66 0.58
CA ARG A 16 10.78 7.22 0.89
C ARG A 16 10.57 6.32 -0.32
N LYS A 17 10.24 6.89 -1.48
CA LYS A 17 9.78 6.18 -2.68
C LYS A 17 8.71 5.15 -2.31
N ALA A 18 7.65 5.57 -1.64
CA ALA A 18 6.59 4.67 -1.18
C ALA A 18 5.21 5.31 -1.32
N VAL A 19 4.20 4.53 -1.69
CA VAL A 19 2.80 4.95 -1.72
C VAL A 19 2.19 4.71 -0.35
N ARG A 20 1.76 5.77 0.33
CA ARG A 20 1.00 5.68 1.58
C ARG A 20 -0.49 5.71 1.27
N PHE A 21 -1.25 4.83 1.90
CA PHE A 21 -2.71 4.82 1.86
C PHE A 21 -3.30 4.47 3.24
N LEU A 22 -4.61 4.65 3.39
CA LEU A 22 -5.32 4.41 4.65
C LEU A 22 -6.40 3.34 4.41
N GLY A 23 -6.41 2.32 5.27
CA GLY A 23 -7.52 1.39 5.40
C GLY A 23 -8.44 1.81 6.54
N HIS A 24 -9.70 1.38 6.50
CA HIS A 24 -10.69 1.72 7.51
C HIS A 24 -11.33 0.43 8.04
N ASP A 25 -11.07 0.08 9.31
CA ASP A 25 -11.71 -1.10 9.95
C ASP A 25 -13.08 -0.76 10.57
N GLY A 26 -13.71 0.31 10.09
CA GLY A 26 -15.00 0.82 10.59
C GLY A 26 -14.88 1.82 11.75
N MET A 27 -13.89 1.64 12.63
CA MET A 27 -13.73 2.48 13.83
C MET A 27 -12.43 3.30 13.82
N PHE A 28 -11.43 2.87 13.05
CA PHE A 28 -10.11 3.53 12.98
C PHE A 28 -9.56 3.52 11.57
N GLU A 29 -8.87 4.59 11.23
CA GLU A 29 -7.99 4.67 10.07
C GLU A 29 -6.67 3.96 10.38
N VAL A 30 -6.34 2.98 9.56
CA VAL A 30 -5.13 2.17 9.67
C VAL A 30 -4.17 2.60 8.55
N PRO A 31 -3.01 3.21 8.87
CA PRO A 31 -2.07 3.65 7.85
C PRO A 31 -1.25 2.47 7.30
N PHE A 32 -1.27 2.35 5.97
CA PHE A 32 -0.50 1.40 5.20
C PHE A 32 0.50 2.12 4.29
N TYR A 33 1.67 1.52 4.13
CA TYR A 33 2.74 2.01 3.25
C TYR A 33 3.11 0.89 2.28
N VAL A 34 3.16 1.19 0.99
CA VAL A 34 3.64 0.27 -0.04
C VAL A 34 4.91 0.83 -0.63
N GLU A 35 6.01 0.09 -0.57
CA GLU A 35 7.24 0.54 -1.21
C GLU A 35 7.08 0.58 -2.73
N ALA A 36 7.56 1.64 -3.38
CA ALA A 36 7.58 1.71 -4.84
C ALA A 36 8.43 0.59 -5.43
N ALA A 37 9.45 0.12 -4.72
CA ALA A 37 10.24 -1.04 -5.12
C ALA A 37 9.38 -2.32 -5.22
N ALA A 38 8.30 -2.43 -4.43
CA ALA A 38 7.34 -3.53 -4.51
C ALA A 38 6.45 -3.44 -5.76
N LEU A 39 6.06 -2.22 -6.13
CA LEU A 39 5.18 -1.94 -7.27
C LEU A 39 5.94 -1.98 -8.60
N SER A 40 7.13 -1.39 -8.60
CA SER A 40 8.08 -1.37 -9.71
C SER A 40 9.07 -2.50 -9.52
N ARG A 41 8.64 -3.74 -9.76
CA ARG A 41 9.49 -4.94 -9.82
C ARG A 41 10.53 -4.78 -10.95
N GLY A 42 11.56 -3.96 -10.72
CA GLY A 42 12.63 -3.66 -11.67
C GLY A 42 12.49 -2.35 -12.48
N ALA A 43 11.57 -1.44 -12.17
CA ALA A 43 11.55 -0.16 -12.90
C ALA A 43 12.69 0.76 -12.42
N PRO A 44 13.34 1.51 -13.33
CA PRO A 44 14.49 2.32 -13.00
C PRO A 44 14.14 3.39 -11.96
N THR A 45 15.18 3.85 -11.27
CA THR A 45 15.22 4.77 -10.12
C THR A 45 14.48 6.11 -10.28
N ARG A 46 13.89 6.37 -11.45
CA ARG A 46 12.99 7.47 -11.84
C ARG A 46 11.55 6.96 -12.09
N THR A 47 10.97 6.21 -11.15
CA THR A 47 9.52 5.98 -11.22
C THR A 47 8.84 7.27 -10.75
N THR A 48 8.25 8.02 -11.67
CA THR A 48 7.48 9.23 -11.38
C THR A 48 6.31 8.88 -10.47
N GLU A 49 5.91 9.78 -9.57
CA GLU A 49 4.77 9.61 -8.67
C GLU A 49 3.55 9.02 -9.41
N ALA A 50 3.18 9.58 -10.57
CA ALA A 50 2.08 9.09 -11.39
C ALA A 50 2.22 7.63 -11.82
N ALA A 51 3.43 7.18 -12.16
CA ALA A 51 3.70 5.79 -12.56
C ALA A 51 3.60 4.84 -11.36
N CYS A 52 4.08 5.25 -10.17
CA CYS A 52 3.87 4.51 -8.93
C CYS A 52 2.38 4.39 -8.58
N LEU A 53 1.65 5.50 -8.72
CA LEU A 53 0.20 5.53 -8.45
C LEU A 53 -0.59 4.67 -9.45
N LEU A 54 -0.20 4.63 -10.72
CA LEU A 54 -0.79 3.75 -11.74
C LEU A 54 -0.49 2.27 -11.45
N ALA A 55 0.76 1.94 -11.09
CA ALA A 55 1.13 0.58 -10.71
C ALA A 55 0.39 0.12 -9.44
N PHE A 56 0.24 1.01 -8.46
CA PHE A 56 -0.59 0.79 -7.28
C PHE A 56 -2.05 0.55 -7.66
N ASP A 57 -2.60 1.33 -8.59
CA ASP A 57 -3.98 1.18 -9.05
C ASP A 57 -4.20 -0.18 -9.73
N ALA A 58 -3.27 -0.59 -10.60
CA ALA A 58 -3.29 -1.88 -11.26
C ALA A 58 -3.15 -3.05 -10.26
N ALA A 59 -2.34 -2.88 -9.22
CA ALA A 59 -2.12 -3.88 -8.16
C ALA A 59 -3.07 -3.71 -6.96
N ARG A 60 -4.06 -2.81 -7.01
CA ARG A 60 -4.87 -2.42 -5.84
C ARG A 60 -5.54 -3.60 -5.15
N ASN A 61 -6.06 -4.55 -5.91
CA ASN A 61 -6.68 -5.75 -5.36
C ASN A 61 -5.68 -6.58 -4.55
N ALA A 62 -4.47 -6.81 -5.09
CA ALA A 62 -3.42 -7.53 -4.36
C ALA A 62 -2.97 -6.77 -3.10
N ILE A 63 -2.91 -5.43 -3.16
CA ILE A 63 -2.56 -4.58 -2.02
C ILE A 63 -3.61 -4.66 -0.92
N HIS A 64 -4.90 -4.66 -1.28
CA HIS A 64 -5.98 -4.82 -0.30
C HIS A 64 -5.95 -6.21 0.35
N GLU A 65 -5.69 -7.27 -0.42
CA GLU A 65 -5.55 -8.64 0.10
C GLU A 65 -4.36 -8.73 1.07
N ALA A 66 -3.19 -8.24 0.66
CA ALA A 66 -1.98 -8.22 1.48
C ALA A 66 -2.16 -7.36 2.75
N ALA A 67 -2.78 -6.18 2.63
CA ALA A 67 -3.12 -5.33 3.77
C ALA A 67 -4.06 -6.05 4.75
N THR A 68 -5.05 -6.77 4.24
CA THR A 68 -6.00 -7.55 5.04
C THR A 68 -5.30 -8.72 5.73
N ALA A 69 -4.41 -9.43 5.03
CA ALA A 69 -3.60 -10.52 5.59
C ALA A 69 -2.64 -10.01 6.68
N ALA A 70 -1.97 -8.88 6.44
CA ALA A 70 -1.09 -8.24 7.40
C ALA A 70 -1.86 -7.77 8.65
N TYR A 71 -3.05 -7.21 8.47
CA TYR A 71 -3.93 -6.82 9.58
C TYR A 71 -4.42 -8.04 10.38
N ALA A 72 -4.79 -9.13 9.70
CA ALA A 72 -5.21 -10.38 10.32
C ALA A 72 -4.08 -11.03 11.14
N LYS A 73 -2.82 -10.87 10.73
CA LYS A 73 -1.64 -11.33 11.48
C LYS A 73 -1.45 -10.63 12.82
N GLY A 74 -2.04 -9.45 13.03
CA GLY A 74 -2.03 -8.75 14.31
C GLY A 74 -2.13 -7.24 14.15
N ARG A 75 -2.71 -6.57 15.16
CA ARG A 75 -2.88 -5.11 15.18
C ARG A 75 -1.54 -4.40 15.35
N ARG A 76 -1.16 -3.63 14.34
CA ARG A 76 0.00 -2.72 14.36
C ARG A 76 -0.48 -1.30 14.12
N THR A 77 0.26 -0.35 14.66
CA THR A 77 0.01 1.08 14.43
C THR A 77 0.28 1.46 12.97
N ILE A 78 1.21 0.76 12.31
CA ILE A 78 1.63 1.02 10.94
C ILE A 78 1.90 -0.31 10.25
N TYR A 79 1.44 -0.45 9.01
CA TYR A 79 1.73 -1.60 8.16
C TYR A 79 2.57 -1.18 6.96
N VAL A 80 3.64 -1.93 6.70
CA VAL A 80 4.52 -1.70 5.56
C VAL A 80 4.48 -2.95 4.68
N LEU A 81 3.95 -2.79 3.48
CA LEU A 81 3.83 -3.79 2.43
C LEU A 81 5.03 -3.62 1.50
N THR A 82 5.84 -4.67 1.41
CA THR A 82 7.03 -4.71 0.56
C THR A 82 6.83 -5.74 -0.54
N ALA A 83 7.79 -5.87 -1.46
CA ALA A 83 7.72 -6.84 -2.55
C ALA A 83 7.50 -8.28 -2.06
N ASP A 84 7.92 -8.59 -0.84
CA ASP A 84 7.79 -9.91 -0.23
C ASP A 84 6.33 -10.24 0.15
N ASP A 85 5.51 -9.22 0.44
CA ASP A 85 4.09 -9.39 0.77
C ASP A 85 3.23 -9.69 -0.48
N PHE A 86 3.77 -9.44 -1.67
CA PHE A 86 3.12 -9.68 -2.97
C PHE A 86 3.60 -10.95 -3.68
N ARG A 87 4.33 -11.83 -2.97
CA ARG A 87 4.99 -13.00 -3.55
C ARG A 87 4.13 -14.27 -3.59
#